data_AF-A0A164MIX8-F1
#
_entry.id   AF-A0A164MIX8-F1
#
_cell.length_a   1.000
_cell.length_b   1.000
_cell.length_c   1.000
_cell.angle_alpha   90.00
_cell.angle_beta   90.00
_cell.angle_gamma   90.00
#
_symmetry.space_group_name_H-M   'P 1'
#
loop_
_entity.id
_entity.type
_entity.pdbx_description
1 polymer ?
#
loop_
_entity_poly.entity_id
_entity_poly.type
_entity_poly.pdbx_seq_one_letter_code
_entity_poly.pdbx_strand_id
1 'polypeptide(L)'
;VQNTSNPIQWSSQPGDPSPISIIVTNPDNSILNGPFSIHEFVNITDGSFTVTNVTLRVDKGFFVNFVNPSNASQIYAQSQPFEVKPPGSTYLL
;
A
#
# COMPACT_ATOMS: atom_id res chain seq x y z
N VAL A 1 -6.57 -2.09 -9.30
CA VAL A 1 -7.13 -3.12 -10.22
C VAL A 1 -6.07 -4.18 -10.46
N GLN A 2 -6.43 -5.47 -10.43
CA GLN A 2 -5.51 -6.57 -10.75
C GLN A 2 -4.89 -6.43 -12.15
N ASN A 3 -3.66 -6.94 -12.35
CA ASN A 3 -2.95 -6.97 -13.64
C ASN A 3 -2.82 -5.60 -14.33
N THR A 4 -2.77 -4.53 -13.54
CA THR A 4 -2.56 -3.15 -14.02
C THR A 4 -1.56 -2.43 -13.12
N SER A 5 -1.08 -1.28 -13.57
CA SER A 5 -0.25 -0.37 -12.79
C SER A 5 -1.13 0.51 -11.90
N ASN A 6 -0.87 0.51 -10.59
CA ASN A 6 -1.65 1.27 -9.61
C ASN A 6 -0.71 2.23 -8.86
N PRO A 7 -0.86 3.55 -9.00
CA PRO A 7 -0.04 4.49 -8.25
C PRO A 7 -0.52 4.60 -6.80
N ILE A 8 0.44 4.54 -5.88
CA ILE A 8 0.29 4.99 -4.50
C ILE A 8 0.93 6.38 -4.46
N GLN A 9 0.16 7.41 -4.08
CA GLN A 9 0.62 8.79 -4.02
C GLN A 9 0.48 9.33 -2.61
N TRP A 10 1.42 10.16 -2.19
CA TRP A 10 1.44 10.77 -0.87
C TRP A 10 2.10 12.15 -0.89
N SER A 11 1.90 12.90 0.19
CA SER A 11 2.63 14.14 0.48
C SER A 11 3.64 13.89 1.60
N SER A 12 4.77 14.59 1.55
CA SER A 12 5.79 14.58 2.61
C SER A 12 6.11 16.00 3.09
N GLN A 13 6.58 16.13 4.32
CA GLN A 13 7.06 17.36 4.93
C GLN A 13 8.49 17.18 5.49
N PRO A 14 9.27 18.28 5.64
CA PRO A 14 10.57 18.20 6.31
C PRO A 14 10.44 17.61 7.72
N GLY A 15 11.24 16.57 8.01
CA GLY A 15 11.23 15.86 9.28
C GLY A 15 10.42 14.57 9.29
N ASP A 16 9.68 14.24 8.22
CA ASP A 16 9.02 12.95 8.10
C ASP A 16 10.02 11.78 8.11
N PRO A 17 9.69 10.63 8.74
CA PRO A 17 10.54 9.46 8.73
C PRO A 17 10.89 9.00 7.31
N SER A 18 12.17 8.76 7.06
CA SER A 18 12.69 8.22 5.80
C SER A 18 13.96 7.40 6.08
N PRO A 19 14.14 6.24 5.44
CA PRO A 19 13.24 5.64 4.46
C PRO A 19 12.05 4.92 5.11
N ILE A 20 11.01 4.64 4.33
CA ILE A 20 9.83 3.85 4.74
C ILE A 20 9.78 2.52 4.00
N SER A 21 9.06 1.54 4.55
CA SER A 21 8.57 0.39 3.79
C SER A 21 7.07 0.53 3.55
N ILE A 22 6.62 0.15 2.37
CA ILE A 22 5.21 0.16 1.97
C ILE A 22 4.68 -1.26 2.11
N ILE A 23 3.65 -1.43 2.94
CA ILE A 23 2.95 -2.71 3.11
C ILE A 23 1.46 -2.55 2.85
N VAL A 24 0.80 -3.63 2.47
CA VAL A 24 -0.66 -3.75 2.46
C VAL A 24 -1.11 -4.66 3.59
N THR A 25 -2.15 -4.25 4.31
CA THR A 25 -2.80 -5.07 5.35
C THR A 25 -4.29 -5.20 5.09
N ASN A 26 -4.89 -6.23 5.68
CA ASN A 26 -6.33 -6.38 5.82
C ASN A 26 -6.59 -6.90 7.25
N PRO A 27 -7.52 -6.32 8.03
CA PRO A 27 -7.82 -6.80 9.38
C PRO A 27 -8.47 -8.20 9.39
N ASP A 28 -9.06 -8.64 8.28
CA ASP A 28 -9.59 -9.98 8.13
C ASP A 28 -8.49 -10.93 7.60
N ASN A 29 -7.98 -11.78 8.49
CA ASN A 29 -6.94 -12.76 8.17
C ASN A 29 -7.38 -13.83 7.15
N SER A 30 -8.69 -13.99 6.91
CA SER A 30 -9.21 -14.85 5.84
C SER A 30 -9.07 -14.21 4.46
N ILE A 31 -8.94 -12.88 4.39
CA ILE A 31 -8.68 -12.13 3.16
C ILE A 31 -7.18 -12.01 2.90
N LEU A 32 -6.40 -11.65 3.93
CA LEU A 32 -4.95 -11.51 3.84
C LEU A 32 -4.30 -11.99 5.14
N ASN A 33 -3.53 -13.07 5.07
CA ASN A 33 -2.87 -13.63 6.25
C ASN A 33 -1.56 -12.88 6.55
N GLY A 34 -1.69 -11.79 7.31
CA GLY A 34 -0.59 -10.91 7.70
C GLY A 34 -0.23 -9.83 6.66
N PRO A 35 0.74 -8.95 6.96
CA PRO A 35 1.14 -7.90 6.04
C PRO A 35 1.74 -8.43 4.74
N PHE A 36 1.36 -7.80 3.62
CA PHE A 36 1.95 -8.04 2.31
C PHE A 36 2.93 -6.91 1.98
N SER A 37 4.20 -7.23 1.74
CA SER A 37 5.22 -6.22 1.37
C SER A 37 5.05 -5.78 -0.08
N ILE A 38 5.05 -4.47 -0.31
CA ILE A 38 4.99 -3.86 -1.64
C ILE A 38 6.39 -3.39 -2.08
N HIS A 39 7.05 -2.63 -1.21
CA HIS A 39 8.41 -2.14 -1.45
C HIS A 39 9.07 -1.75 -0.13
N GLU A 40 10.39 -1.82 -0.07
CA GLU A 40 11.16 -1.48 1.12
C GLU A 40 12.13 -0.34 0.84
N PHE A 41 12.47 0.40 1.88
CA PHE A 41 13.45 1.48 1.84
C PHE A 41 13.14 2.61 0.83
N VAL A 42 11.86 2.94 0.65
CA VAL A 42 11.39 4.05 -0.20
C VAL A 42 11.75 5.39 0.45
N ASN A 43 12.27 6.32 -0.35
CA ASN A 43 12.48 7.67 0.13
C ASN A 43 11.15 8.43 0.16
N ILE A 44 10.77 8.96 1.32
CA ILE A 44 9.47 9.64 1.48
C ILE A 44 9.32 10.85 0.55
N THR A 45 10.42 11.47 0.12
CA THR A 45 10.38 12.63 -0.80
C THR A 45 10.00 12.26 -2.23
N ASP A 46 9.95 10.98 -2.59
CA ASP A 46 9.59 10.54 -3.95
C ASP A 46 8.11 10.82 -4.28
N GLY A 47 7.25 10.93 -3.26
CA GLY A 47 5.83 11.31 -3.37
C GLY A 47 4.93 10.31 -4.11
N SER A 48 5.49 9.28 -4.76
CA SER A 48 4.72 8.22 -5.39
C SER A 48 5.50 6.93 -5.59
N PHE A 49 4.78 5.81 -5.62
CA PHE A 49 5.28 4.50 -6.01
C PHE A 49 4.24 3.79 -6.86
N THR A 50 4.63 3.24 -8.02
CA THR A 50 3.70 2.52 -8.90
C THR A 50 3.82 1.02 -8.69
N VAL A 51 2.75 0.43 -8.17
CA VAL A 51 2.65 -1.03 -8.02
C VAL A 51 2.25 -1.63 -9.36
N THR A 52 3.11 -2.48 -9.92
CA THR A 52 2.83 -3.24 -11.15
C THR A 52 2.37 -4.65 -10.79
N ASN A 53 1.44 -5.21 -11.58
CA ASN A 53 1.00 -6.61 -11.47
C ASN A 53 0.56 -6.99 -10.05
N VAL A 54 -0.45 -6.28 -9.53
CA VAL A 54 -1.06 -6.62 -8.24
C VAL A 54 -1.63 -8.03 -8.29
N THR A 55 -1.29 -8.86 -7.30
CA THR A 55 -1.74 -10.26 -7.13
C THR A 55 -2.57 -10.49 -5.86
N LEU A 56 -2.99 -9.42 -5.19
CA LEU A 56 -3.84 -9.50 -3.99
C LEU A 56 -5.21 -10.12 -4.30
N ARG A 57 -5.84 -10.76 -3.32
CA ARG A 57 -7.21 -11.27 -3.48
C ARG A 57 -8.17 -10.13 -3.82
N VAL A 58 -9.10 -10.38 -4.75
CA VAL A 58 -10.21 -9.46 -5.05
C VAL A 58 -11.14 -9.40 -3.86
N ASP A 59 -11.08 -8.30 -3.11
CA ASP A 59 -11.87 -8.06 -1.91
C ASP A 59 -11.76 -6.57 -1.51
N LYS A 60 -12.35 -6.19 -0.38
CA LYS A 60 -12.33 -4.84 0.20
C LYS A 60 -11.64 -4.80 1.57
N GLY A 61 -11.44 -3.59 2.08
CA GLY A 61 -10.92 -3.36 3.43
C GLY A 61 -9.40 -3.47 3.52
N PHE A 62 -8.70 -3.32 2.39
CA PHE A 62 -7.25 -3.24 2.38
C PHE A 62 -6.77 -1.85 2.77
N PHE A 63 -5.59 -1.76 3.37
CA PHE A 63 -4.94 -0.50 3.73
C PHE A 63 -3.51 -0.50 3.22
N VAL A 64 -3.06 0.62 2.67
CA VAL A 64 -1.63 0.87 2.48
C VAL A 64 -1.08 1.47 3.77
N ASN A 65 0.03 0.94 4.27
CA ASN A 65 0.73 1.47 5.42
C ASN A 65 2.18 1.80 5.05
N PHE A 66 2.64 2.94 5.53
CA PHE A 66 4.05 3.29 5.55
C PHE A 66 4.59 2.97 6.92
N VAL A 67 5.59 2.10 6.99
CA VAL A 67 6.11 1.55 8.24
C VAL A 67 7.62 1.73 8.33
N ASN A 68 8.14 1.62 9.55
CA ASN A 68 9.57 1.53 9.79
C ASN A 68 10.15 0.27 9.11
N PRO A 69 11.15 0.39 8.21
CA PRO A 69 11.76 -0.77 7.56
C PRO A 69 12.37 -1.80 8.51
N SER A 70 12.80 -1.39 9.70
CA SER A 70 13.36 -2.28 10.73
C SER A 70 12.32 -2.74 11.76
N ASN A 71 11.10 -2.20 11.73
CA ASN A 71 10.03 -2.56 12.66
C ASN A 71 8.64 -2.28 12.03
N ALA A 72 8.08 -3.26 11.33
CA ALA A 72 6.80 -3.11 10.65
C ALA A 72 5.60 -2.82 11.58
N SER A 73 5.73 -3.05 12.90
CA SER A 73 4.71 -2.68 13.88
C SER A 73 4.66 -1.17 14.15
N GLN A 74 5.70 -0.41 13.77
CA GLN A 74 5.71 1.04 13.83
C GLN A 74 5.18 1.62 12.52
N ILE A 75 3.90 2.03 12.54
CA ILE A 75 3.22 2.64 11.40
C ILE A 75 3.40 4.16 11.47
N TYR A 76 3.91 4.76 10.40
CA TYR A 76 4.04 6.22 10.25
C TYR A 76 2.81 6.85 9.59
N ALA A 77 2.20 6.15 8.63
CA ALA A 77 0.99 6.59 7.95
C ALA A 77 0.16 5.38 7.48
N GLN A 78 -1.15 5.57 7.40
CA GLN A 78 -2.12 4.60 6.89
C GLN A 78 -3.12 5.30 5.98
N SER A 79 -3.47 4.66 4.85
CA SER A 79 -4.48 5.17 3.92
C SER A 79 -5.91 5.03 4.46
N GLN A 80 -6.89 5.60 3.75
CA GLN A 80 -8.27 5.11 3.84
C GLN A 80 -8.36 3.67 3.30
N PRO A 81 -9.38 2.89 3.70
CA PRO A 81 -9.57 1.55 3.17
C PRO A 81 -9.82 1.59 1.66
N PHE A 82 -9.31 0.61 0.93
CA PHE A 82 -9.53 0.44 -0.49
C PHE A 82 -9.98 -0.99 -0.84
N GLU A 83 -10.40 -1.17 -2.09
CA GLU A 83 -10.75 -2.46 -2.66
C GLU A 83 -9.84 -2.86 -3.81
N VAL A 84 -9.56 -4.16 -3.90
CA VAL A 84 -8.87 -4.78 -5.03
C VAL A 84 -9.93 -5.28 -6.00
N LYS A 85 -10.01 -4.64 -7.17
CA LYS A 85 -10.96 -5.00 -8.23
C LYS A 85 -10.39 -6.04 -9.20
N PRO A 86 -11.24 -6.91 -9.81
CA PRO A 86 -10.81 -7.86 -10.84
C PRO A 86 -10.29 -7.14 -12.09
N PRO A 87 -9.50 -7.82 -12.94
CA PRO A 87 -8.98 -7.23 -14.18
C PRO A 87 -10.10 -6.65 -15.06
N GLY A 88 -9.81 -5.54 -15.74
CA GLY A 88 -10.78 -4.88 -16.63
C GLY A 88 -11.83 -4.00 -15.95
N SER A 89 -11.82 -3.88 -14.61
CA SER A 89 -12.71 -2.96 -13.91
C SER A 89 -12.34 -1.50 -14.20
N THR A 90 -13.33 -0.67 -14.55
CA THR A 90 -13.17 0.78 -14.72
C THR A 90 -13.35 1.54 -13.41
N TYR A 91 -12.61 2.63 -13.25
CA TYR A 91 -12.89 3.63 -12.21
C TYR A 91 -14.01 4.53 -12.72
N LEU A 92 -15.16 4.54 -12.05
CA LEU A 92 -16.09 5.66 -12.17
C LEU A 92 -15.63 6.69 -11.13
N LEU A 93 -15.31 7.89 -11.60
CA LEU A 93 -14.93 9.03 -10.76
C LEU A 93 -16.11 9.49 -9.89
#